data_AF-A0A7J3JAN3-F1
#
_entry.id   AF-A0A7J3JAN3-F1
#
_cell.length_a   1.000
_cell.length_b   1.000
_cell.length_c   1.000
_cell.angle_alpha   90.00
_cell.angle_beta   90.00
_cell.angle_gamma   90.00
#
_symmetry.space_group_name_H-M   'P 1'
#
loop_
_entity.id
_entity.type
_entity.pdbx_description
1 polymer ?
#
loop_
_entity_poly.entity_id
_entity_poly.type
_entity_poly.pdbx_seq_one_letter_code
_entity_poly.pdbx_strand_id
1 'polypeptide(L)'
;MSVQNRKANKLINQKSPYLLQHAYNPVDWYPWGEEAFEKAKAEDKPVFVSIGYSTCHWCHVMEKESFEDEQVAELMNKAFVCIKVDREERPDIDAVYMAACQAMGRNCGWPLNVVTTPDKKPFFVASYSPKDNNYGTVGMLSLVPQIEQIWKNRRVELEAMGQEITEQISMQPVSKHEGELGISVLEEAFDQLFLAFDHENGGFGSAPKFPSPHNLLFLMRYYVRTKQNSAWSMVDKTLRAMRLGGIFDQVGLGFHRYSTDAHWLVPHFEKMLYDQALLALTYVEAFQLSGAPRFKVTAKETLDYVLRDLTSPEGGFYSAEDADSEGEEGKFYLWTQDELKQTLPADLADFAIQIFGVKALGNYSEPFKGGNGKNILHLAVPLDQMATQTGLTVDQVIGKLGKIVNLLFAERSKRVRPARDDKVLLDWNGLTIAALARAGAVFGEQKYLLAAEKAVDFLLSTMQTADGRLYHRYAKGESAVLGFLDDYAMMIWGLIELYEADFNEKYLQKAIGLAKTMIEDFWDDTNSGFYFTPKTATEVPRMKQTYDGAAPSGNSV
;
A
#
# COMPACT_ATOMS: atom_id res chain seq x y z
N MET A 1 -30.20 -1.44 7.30
CA MET A 1 -31.17 -2.50 6.91
C MET A 1 -30.40 -3.79 6.77
N SER A 2 -30.92 -4.93 7.25
CA SER A 2 -30.21 -6.22 7.16
C SER A 2 -29.99 -6.63 5.71
N VAL A 3 -28.81 -7.19 5.41
CA VAL A 3 -28.33 -7.67 4.09
C VAL A 3 -29.33 -8.58 3.35
N GLN A 4 -30.30 -9.17 4.04
CA GLN A 4 -31.25 -10.17 3.54
C GLN A 4 -32.24 -9.72 2.43
N ASN A 5 -32.28 -8.45 2.01
CA ASN A 5 -33.20 -7.97 0.95
C ASN A 5 -32.53 -7.23 -0.22
N ARG A 6 -31.19 -7.15 -0.30
CA ARG A 6 -30.50 -6.45 -1.39
C ARG A 6 -30.22 -7.41 -2.57
N LYS A 7 -30.53 -6.98 -3.79
CA LYS A 7 -30.22 -7.74 -5.02
C LYS A 7 -28.73 -7.58 -5.33
N ALA A 8 -28.04 -8.69 -5.56
CA ALA A 8 -26.63 -8.65 -5.96
C ALA A 8 -26.47 -8.08 -7.38
N ASN A 9 -25.45 -7.25 -7.58
CA ASN A 9 -24.94 -6.83 -8.88
C ASN A 9 -23.90 -7.84 -9.41
N LYS A 10 -23.21 -7.50 -10.51
CA LYS A 10 -22.29 -8.43 -11.19
C LYS A 10 -21.00 -8.72 -10.43
N LEU A 11 -20.66 -7.91 -9.42
CA LEU A 11 -19.44 -8.11 -8.63
C LEU A 11 -19.51 -9.37 -7.74
N ILE A 12 -20.69 -9.96 -7.52
CA ILE A 12 -20.84 -11.18 -6.72
C ILE A 12 -20.04 -12.38 -7.23
N ASN A 13 -19.65 -12.36 -8.51
CA ASN A 13 -18.87 -13.42 -9.14
C ASN A 13 -17.35 -13.17 -9.08
N GLN A 14 -16.91 -12.04 -8.53
CA GLN A 14 -15.50 -11.68 -8.43
C GLN A 14 -14.81 -12.41 -7.27
N LYS A 15 -13.48 -12.44 -7.28
CA LYS A 15 -12.68 -13.03 -6.20
C LYS A 15 -12.10 -12.00 -5.25
N SER A 16 -11.82 -10.79 -5.74
CA SER A 16 -11.35 -9.66 -4.95
C SER A 16 -12.27 -9.38 -3.75
N PRO A 17 -11.73 -9.32 -2.52
CA PRO A 17 -12.48 -8.85 -1.35
C PRO A 17 -13.07 -7.46 -1.56
N TYR A 18 -12.32 -6.53 -2.17
CA TYR A 18 -12.78 -5.18 -2.49
C TYR A 18 -14.00 -5.18 -3.42
N LEU A 19 -13.97 -5.96 -4.50
CA LEU A 19 -15.12 -6.00 -5.42
C LEU A 19 -16.34 -6.66 -4.77
N LEU A 20 -16.12 -7.74 -4.00
CA LEU A 20 -17.20 -8.47 -3.33
C LEU A 20 -17.92 -7.64 -2.25
N GLN A 21 -17.21 -6.74 -1.56
CA GLN A 21 -17.84 -5.87 -0.56
C GLN A 21 -18.92 -4.98 -1.17
N HIS A 22 -18.76 -4.60 -2.44
CA HIS A 22 -19.68 -3.74 -3.19
C HIS A 22 -20.77 -4.52 -3.96
N ALA A 23 -20.81 -5.85 -3.85
CA ALA A 23 -21.69 -6.70 -4.64
C ALA A 23 -23.19 -6.49 -4.36
N TYR A 24 -23.53 -5.88 -3.23
CA TYR A 24 -24.92 -5.61 -2.83
C TYR A 24 -25.27 -4.13 -2.79
N ASN A 25 -24.40 -3.26 -3.33
CA ASN A 25 -24.68 -1.83 -3.38
C ASN A 25 -25.82 -1.57 -4.40
N PRO A 26 -26.67 -0.56 -4.16
CA PRO A 26 -27.75 -0.21 -5.08
C PRO A 26 -27.24 0.32 -6.43
N VAL A 27 -26.00 0.82 -6.49
CA VAL A 27 -25.32 1.11 -7.76
C VAL A 27 -25.09 -0.21 -8.52
N ASP A 28 -25.50 -0.28 -9.79
CA ASP A 28 -25.36 -1.45 -10.67
C ASP A 28 -23.92 -1.58 -11.16
N TRP A 29 -23.05 -2.04 -10.27
CA TRP A 29 -21.63 -2.20 -10.55
C TRP A 29 -21.33 -3.37 -11.48
N TYR A 30 -20.44 -3.11 -12.44
CA TYR A 30 -19.79 -4.08 -13.29
C TYR A 30 -18.32 -4.23 -12.88
N PRO A 31 -17.73 -5.43 -12.97
CA PRO A 31 -16.29 -5.53 -13.03
C PRO A 31 -15.78 -4.87 -14.33
N TRP A 32 -14.51 -4.52 -14.37
CA TRP A 32 -13.90 -4.08 -15.62
C TRP A 32 -13.90 -5.22 -16.65
N GLY A 33 -14.51 -4.98 -17.81
CA GLY A 33 -14.59 -5.97 -18.90
C GLY A 33 -15.45 -5.48 -20.06
N GLU A 34 -15.38 -6.19 -21.20
CA GLU A 34 -16.04 -5.81 -22.45
C GLU A 34 -17.55 -5.59 -22.28
N GLU A 35 -18.22 -6.42 -21.50
CA GLU A 35 -19.67 -6.32 -21.26
C GLU A 35 -20.10 -4.92 -20.81
N ALA A 36 -19.36 -4.29 -19.90
CA ALA A 36 -19.70 -2.95 -19.39
C ALA A 36 -19.55 -1.88 -20.47
N PHE A 37 -18.49 -1.95 -21.27
CA PHE A 37 -18.22 -0.99 -22.34
C PHE A 37 -19.16 -1.18 -23.53
N GLU A 38 -19.51 -2.41 -23.88
CA GLU A 38 -20.53 -2.70 -24.91
C GLU A 38 -21.91 -2.19 -24.49
N LYS A 39 -22.29 -2.40 -23.23
CA LYS A 39 -23.51 -1.81 -22.66
C LYS A 39 -23.49 -0.29 -22.75
N ALA A 40 -22.37 0.35 -22.39
CA ALA A 40 -22.22 1.80 -22.44
C ALA A 40 -22.39 2.34 -23.88
N LYS A 41 -21.85 1.63 -24.88
CA LYS A 41 -22.04 1.93 -26.31
C LYS A 41 -23.50 1.77 -26.73
N ALA A 42 -24.14 0.67 -26.34
CA ALA A 42 -25.52 0.38 -26.73
C ALA A 42 -26.54 1.33 -26.11
N GLU A 43 -26.33 1.75 -24.85
CA GLU A 43 -27.21 2.69 -24.13
C GLU A 43 -26.84 4.16 -24.34
N ASP A 44 -25.76 4.43 -25.07
CA ASP A 44 -25.20 5.75 -25.30
C ASP A 44 -24.88 6.55 -24.02
N LYS A 45 -24.30 5.85 -23.04
CA LYS A 45 -23.96 6.39 -21.72
C LYS A 45 -22.45 6.50 -21.52
N PRO A 46 -21.96 7.54 -20.81
CA PRO A 46 -20.60 7.53 -20.32
C PRO A 46 -20.39 6.44 -19.27
N VAL A 47 -19.14 6.06 -19.03
CA VAL A 47 -18.76 5.06 -18.05
C VAL A 47 -18.18 5.74 -16.82
N PHE A 48 -18.74 5.44 -15.65
CA PHE A 48 -18.19 5.86 -14.36
C PHE A 48 -17.31 4.75 -13.79
N VAL A 49 -16.01 4.98 -13.69
CA VAL A 49 -15.02 4.03 -13.17
C VAL A 49 -14.62 4.48 -11.77
N SER A 50 -14.84 3.63 -10.76
CA SER A 50 -14.41 3.87 -9.37
C SER A 50 -13.34 2.86 -8.99
N ILE A 51 -12.12 3.37 -8.72
CA ILE A 51 -10.93 2.60 -8.42
C ILE A 51 -10.57 2.74 -6.94
N GLY A 52 -10.32 1.62 -6.27
CA GLY A 52 -9.90 1.57 -4.86
C GLY A 52 -9.38 0.18 -4.50
N TYR A 53 -9.29 -0.13 -3.21
CA TYR A 53 -8.82 -1.39 -2.66
C TYR A 53 -9.44 -1.62 -1.28
N SER A 54 -9.41 -2.86 -0.78
CA SER A 54 -10.22 -3.32 0.34
C SER A 54 -9.89 -2.64 1.67
N THR A 55 -8.64 -2.25 1.88
CA THR A 55 -8.17 -1.66 3.13
C THR A 55 -8.26 -0.13 3.16
N CYS A 56 -8.71 0.49 2.07
CA CYS A 56 -8.79 1.93 1.89
C CYS A 56 -9.90 2.58 2.73
N HIS A 57 -9.55 3.33 3.78
CA HIS A 57 -10.55 4.01 4.63
C HIS A 57 -11.49 4.95 3.85
N TRP A 58 -10.94 5.84 3.02
CA TRP A 58 -11.74 6.80 2.25
C TRP A 58 -12.65 6.15 1.20
N CYS A 59 -12.30 4.94 0.76
CA CYS A 59 -13.13 4.16 -0.13
C CYS A 59 -14.38 3.64 0.61
N HIS A 60 -14.22 3.19 1.86
CA HIS A 60 -15.33 2.79 2.74
C HIS A 60 -16.22 3.96 3.13
N VAL A 61 -15.62 5.13 3.42
CA VAL A 61 -16.38 6.36 3.73
C VAL A 61 -17.25 6.75 2.54
N MET A 62 -16.65 6.86 1.34
CA MET A 62 -17.40 7.21 0.13
C MET A 62 -18.44 6.15 -0.24
N GLU A 63 -18.17 4.88 -0.01
CA GLU A 63 -19.16 3.82 -0.18
C GLU A 63 -20.40 4.06 0.69
N LYS A 64 -20.20 4.18 2.00
CA LYS A 64 -21.30 4.29 2.97
C LYS A 64 -22.11 5.58 2.77
N GLU A 65 -21.42 6.69 2.49
CA GLU A 65 -22.07 7.98 2.31
C GLU A 65 -22.76 8.11 0.95
N SER A 66 -22.13 7.64 -0.13
CA SER A 66 -22.56 7.91 -1.50
C SER A 66 -23.08 6.67 -2.24
N PHE A 67 -22.34 5.56 -2.27
CA PHE A 67 -22.68 4.42 -3.12
C PHE A 67 -23.72 3.46 -2.52
N GLU A 68 -23.94 3.50 -1.21
CA GLU A 68 -25.02 2.77 -0.54
C GLU A 68 -26.35 3.54 -0.51
N ASP A 69 -26.34 4.82 -0.87
CA ASP A 69 -27.53 5.66 -0.88
C ASP A 69 -28.37 5.42 -2.15
N GLU A 70 -29.63 5.05 -1.97
CA GLU A 70 -30.55 4.70 -3.06
C GLU A 70 -30.77 5.87 -4.03
N GLN A 71 -30.79 7.11 -3.54
CA GLN A 71 -31.02 8.29 -4.38
C GLN A 71 -29.81 8.58 -5.26
N VAL A 72 -28.59 8.49 -4.70
CA VAL A 72 -27.35 8.60 -5.47
C VAL A 72 -27.26 7.46 -6.50
N ALA A 73 -27.58 6.23 -6.09
CA ALA A 73 -27.53 5.07 -6.95
C ALA A 73 -28.51 5.16 -8.13
N GLU A 74 -29.74 5.62 -7.92
CA GLU A 74 -30.72 5.85 -8.99
C GLU A 74 -30.17 6.84 -10.03
N LEU A 75 -29.60 7.95 -9.58
CA LEU A 75 -28.96 8.93 -10.47
C LEU A 75 -27.79 8.33 -11.24
N MET A 76 -26.91 7.58 -10.56
CA MET A 76 -25.74 6.96 -11.19
C MET A 76 -26.14 5.92 -12.23
N ASN A 77 -27.04 5.00 -11.90
CA ASN A 77 -27.51 3.94 -12.79
C ASN A 77 -28.25 4.48 -14.02
N LYS A 78 -28.90 5.65 -13.86
CA LYS A 78 -29.53 6.36 -14.97
C LYS A 78 -28.49 7.02 -15.87
N ALA A 79 -27.50 7.71 -15.29
CA ALA A 79 -26.55 8.52 -16.03
C ALA A 79 -25.38 7.73 -16.64
N PHE A 80 -24.98 6.62 -16.03
CA PHE A 80 -23.74 5.92 -16.35
C PHE A 80 -23.92 4.40 -16.51
N VAL A 81 -22.93 3.77 -17.14
CA VAL A 81 -22.57 2.39 -16.78
C VAL A 81 -21.46 2.45 -15.73
N CYS A 82 -21.67 1.83 -14.59
CA CYS A 82 -20.77 1.95 -13.44
C CYS A 82 -19.83 0.74 -13.35
N ILE A 83 -18.52 1.00 -13.33
CA ILE A 83 -17.46 -0.01 -13.20
C ILE A 83 -16.72 0.18 -11.87
N LYS A 84 -16.50 -0.90 -11.14
CA LYS A 84 -15.69 -0.95 -9.93
C LYS A 84 -14.38 -1.69 -10.23
N VAL A 85 -13.25 -1.13 -9.82
CA VAL A 85 -11.91 -1.69 -10.08
C VAL A 85 -11.14 -1.80 -8.77
N ASP A 86 -10.62 -2.98 -8.49
CA ASP A 86 -9.61 -3.19 -7.46
C ASP A 86 -8.23 -2.86 -8.04
N ARG A 87 -7.59 -1.80 -7.55
CA ARG A 87 -6.26 -1.38 -8.03
C ARG A 87 -5.18 -2.42 -7.75
N GLU A 88 -5.39 -3.28 -6.75
CA GLU A 88 -4.45 -4.34 -6.40
C GLU A 88 -4.58 -5.54 -7.34
N GLU A 89 -5.73 -5.74 -7.99
CA GLU A 89 -5.83 -6.76 -9.06
C GLU A 89 -5.50 -6.16 -10.43
N ARG A 90 -5.78 -4.87 -10.63
CA ARG A 90 -5.64 -4.16 -11.91
C ARG A 90 -4.85 -2.86 -11.75
N PRO A 91 -3.57 -2.94 -11.34
CA PRO A 91 -2.70 -1.78 -11.22
C PRO A 91 -2.45 -1.10 -12.59
N ASP A 92 -2.65 -1.82 -13.69
CA ASP A 92 -2.55 -1.30 -15.05
C ASP A 92 -3.63 -0.25 -15.35
N ILE A 93 -4.87 -0.53 -14.95
CA ILE A 93 -6.00 0.39 -15.09
C ILE A 93 -5.79 1.60 -14.17
N ASP A 94 -5.43 1.34 -12.91
CA ASP A 94 -5.15 2.38 -11.92
C ASP A 94 -4.09 3.36 -12.41
N ALA A 95 -2.98 2.85 -12.93
CA ALA A 95 -1.88 3.66 -13.43
C ALA A 95 -2.32 4.58 -14.56
N VAL A 96 -3.06 4.07 -15.55
CA VAL A 96 -3.51 4.87 -16.71
C VAL A 96 -4.40 6.02 -16.26
N TYR A 97 -5.30 5.78 -15.32
CA TYR A 97 -6.23 6.80 -14.85
C TYR A 97 -5.63 7.75 -13.81
N MET A 98 -4.63 7.30 -13.04
CA MET A 98 -3.80 8.19 -12.23
C MET A 98 -2.97 9.14 -13.12
N ALA A 99 -2.38 8.64 -14.21
CA ALA A 99 -1.69 9.45 -15.20
C ALA A 99 -2.65 10.46 -15.87
N ALA A 100 -3.89 10.04 -16.16
CA ALA A 100 -4.93 10.94 -16.66
C ALA A 100 -5.25 12.07 -15.66
N CYS A 101 -5.32 11.76 -14.36
CA CYS A 101 -5.54 12.78 -13.35
C CYS A 101 -4.39 13.81 -13.30
N GLN A 102 -3.15 13.33 -13.38
CA GLN A 102 -1.97 14.19 -13.44
C GLN A 102 -1.97 15.07 -14.70
N ALA A 103 -2.32 14.51 -15.86
CA ALA A 103 -2.44 15.25 -17.12
C ALA A 103 -3.52 16.35 -17.06
N MET A 104 -4.60 16.12 -16.30
CA MET A 104 -5.62 17.13 -16.01
C MET A 104 -5.19 18.18 -14.94
N GLY A 105 -3.94 18.14 -14.47
CA GLY A 105 -3.41 19.07 -13.47
C GLY A 105 -4.03 18.93 -12.08
N ARG A 106 -4.54 17.74 -11.75
CA ARG A 106 -5.21 17.45 -10.48
C ARG A 106 -4.34 16.56 -9.59
N ASN A 107 -4.41 16.81 -8.28
CA ASN A 107 -3.91 15.87 -7.29
C ASN A 107 -5.02 14.87 -6.98
N CYS A 108 -4.79 13.60 -7.30
CA CYS A 108 -5.71 12.53 -6.96
C CYS A 108 -5.05 11.52 -6.01
N GLY A 109 -5.89 10.94 -5.15
CA GLY A 109 -5.65 9.68 -4.45
C GLY A 109 -6.90 8.80 -4.54
N TRP A 110 -6.89 7.72 -3.77
CA TRP A 110 -8.02 6.78 -3.71
C TRP A 110 -9.05 7.19 -2.65
N PRO A 111 -10.36 6.99 -2.88
CA PRO A 111 -10.97 6.42 -4.09
C PRO A 111 -10.80 7.34 -5.30
N LEU A 112 -10.38 6.79 -6.44
CA LEU A 112 -10.24 7.53 -7.70
C LEU A 112 -11.50 7.28 -8.54
N ASN A 113 -12.23 8.34 -8.83
CA ASN A 113 -13.46 8.32 -9.62
C ASN A 113 -13.23 9.01 -10.96
N VAL A 114 -13.46 8.30 -12.06
CA VAL A 114 -13.21 8.76 -13.41
C VAL A 114 -14.48 8.61 -14.23
N VAL A 115 -14.80 9.62 -15.04
CA VAL A 115 -15.81 9.46 -16.09
C VAL A 115 -15.11 9.39 -17.44
N THR A 116 -15.43 8.34 -18.18
CA THR A 116 -14.83 8.03 -19.48
C THR A 116 -15.90 7.91 -20.55
N THR A 117 -15.50 8.09 -21.81
CA THR A 117 -16.31 7.70 -22.95
C THR A 117 -16.46 6.16 -23.00
N PRO A 118 -17.42 5.60 -23.75
CA PRO A 118 -17.51 4.15 -23.95
C PRO A 118 -16.25 3.52 -24.58
N ASP A 119 -15.36 4.33 -25.17
CA ASP A 119 -14.05 3.92 -25.69
C ASP A 119 -12.91 4.15 -24.68
N LYS A 120 -13.22 4.20 -23.38
CA LYS A 120 -12.28 4.27 -22.25
C LYS A 120 -11.52 5.59 -22.09
N LYS A 121 -11.84 6.62 -22.87
CA LYS A 121 -11.12 7.91 -22.87
C LYS A 121 -11.61 8.78 -21.71
N PRO A 122 -10.74 9.18 -20.75
CA PRO A 122 -11.15 9.94 -19.57
C PRO A 122 -11.42 11.40 -19.90
N PHE A 123 -12.53 11.95 -19.38
CA PHE A 123 -12.85 13.38 -19.53
C PHE A 123 -13.21 14.05 -18.20
N PHE A 124 -13.28 13.29 -17.11
CA PHE A 124 -13.45 13.83 -15.76
C PHE A 124 -12.75 12.93 -14.74
N VAL A 125 -12.15 13.53 -13.71
CA VAL A 125 -11.54 12.82 -12.59
C VAL A 125 -11.88 13.52 -11.27
N ALA A 126 -12.09 12.76 -10.22
CA ALA A 126 -12.21 13.25 -8.85
C ALA A 126 -11.70 12.17 -7.89
N SER A 127 -11.19 12.57 -6.72
CA SER A 127 -10.94 11.61 -5.64
C SER A 127 -12.22 11.41 -4.83
N TYR A 128 -12.24 11.86 -3.56
CA TYR A 128 -13.44 11.79 -2.73
C TYR A 128 -14.57 12.68 -3.28
N SER A 129 -15.80 12.15 -3.30
CA SER A 129 -17.01 12.94 -3.57
C SER A 129 -18.14 12.55 -2.59
N PRO A 130 -18.53 13.43 -1.67
CA PRO A 130 -19.59 13.16 -0.69
C PRO A 130 -20.96 13.05 -1.37
N LYS A 131 -21.99 12.64 -0.63
CA LYS A 131 -23.38 12.64 -1.12
C LYS A 131 -23.85 14.05 -1.47
N ASP A 132 -23.79 14.94 -0.48
CA ASP A 132 -24.21 16.34 -0.55
C ASP A 132 -23.02 17.26 -0.74
N ASN A 133 -23.24 18.47 -1.27
CA ASN A 133 -22.19 19.47 -1.37
C ASN A 133 -21.66 19.85 0.02
N ASN A 134 -20.36 19.80 0.22
CA ASN A 134 -19.75 20.15 1.49
C ASN A 134 -18.37 20.78 1.32
N TYR A 135 -18.07 21.82 2.11
CA TYR A 135 -16.76 22.52 2.20
C TYR A 135 -15.95 22.55 0.88
N GLY A 136 -16.52 23.12 -0.20
CA GLY A 136 -15.82 23.29 -1.48
C GLY A 136 -15.73 22.05 -2.37
N THR A 137 -16.31 20.92 -1.95
CA THR A 137 -16.42 19.69 -2.75
C THR A 137 -17.86 19.52 -3.26
N VAL A 138 -17.99 19.26 -4.55
CA VAL A 138 -19.29 18.97 -5.19
C VAL A 138 -19.69 17.54 -4.85
N GLY A 139 -20.89 17.37 -4.29
CA GLY A 139 -21.44 16.06 -3.94
C GLY A 139 -22.08 15.35 -5.12
N MET A 140 -22.24 14.04 -5.01
CA MET A 140 -22.76 13.15 -6.06
C MET A 140 -24.17 13.55 -6.52
N LEU A 141 -25.04 14.01 -5.62
CA LEU A 141 -26.39 14.48 -5.99
C LEU A 141 -26.37 15.69 -6.94
N SER A 142 -25.31 16.51 -6.89
CA SER A 142 -25.13 17.65 -7.80
C SER A 142 -24.27 17.29 -9.01
N LEU A 143 -23.25 16.46 -8.82
CA LEU A 143 -22.26 16.12 -9.83
C LEU A 143 -22.86 15.27 -10.95
N VAL A 144 -23.62 14.22 -10.60
CA VAL A 144 -24.15 13.25 -11.56
C VAL A 144 -25.07 13.90 -12.61
N PRO A 145 -26.08 14.72 -12.22
CA PRO A 145 -26.92 15.39 -13.20
C PRO A 145 -26.17 16.38 -14.10
N GLN A 146 -25.16 17.05 -13.58
CA GLN A 146 -24.33 17.98 -14.37
C GLN A 146 -23.56 17.23 -15.46
N ILE A 147 -22.93 16.12 -15.11
CA ILE A 147 -22.19 15.29 -16.08
C ILE A 147 -23.15 14.70 -17.13
N GLU A 148 -24.33 14.20 -16.72
CA GLU A 148 -25.36 13.70 -17.65
C GLU A 148 -25.76 14.78 -18.66
N GLN A 149 -25.96 16.01 -18.19
CA GLN A 149 -26.36 17.14 -19.05
C GLN A 149 -25.23 17.57 -20.01
N ILE A 150 -23.98 17.58 -19.55
CA ILE A 150 -22.83 17.93 -20.41
C ILE A 150 -22.61 16.83 -21.46
N TRP A 151 -22.74 15.56 -21.08
CA TRP A 151 -22.67 14.43 -22.02
C TRP A 151 -23.67 14.58 -23.17
N LYS A 152 -24.95 14.87 -22.85
CA LYS A 152 -26.00 15.02 -23.87
C LYS A 152 -25.80 16.23 -24.79
N ASN A 153 -25.30 17.35 -24.24
CA ASN A 153 -25.26 18.61 -24.97
C ASN A 153 -23.91 18.92 -25.63
N ARG A 154 -22.81 18.33 -25.15
CA ARG A 154 -21.43 18.66 -25.53
C ARG A 154 -20.54 17.44 -25.74
N ARG A 155 -21.12 16.32 -26.19
CA ARG A 155 -20.41 15.05 -26.39
C ARG A 155 -19.12 15.19 -27.22
N VAL A 156 -19.19 15.88 -28.35
CA VAL A 156 -18.04 16.04 -29.26
C VAL A 156 -16.88 16.75 -28.56
N GLU A 157 -17.16 17.74 -27.70
CA GLU A 157 -16.14 18.43 -26.91
C GLU A 157 -15.50 17.46 -25.88
N LEU A 158 -16.30 16.63 -25.21
CA LEU A 158 -15.81 15.65 -24.23
C LEU A 158 -14.98 14.54 -24.89
N GLU A 159 -15.38 14.06 -26.06
CA GLU A 159 -14.64 13.04 -26.81
C GLU A 159 -13.31 13.57 -27.32
N ALA A 160 -13.27 14.82 -27.81
CA ALA A 160 -12.03 15.49 -28.21
C ALA A 160 -11.10 15.69 -27.01
N MET A 161 -11.61 16.16 -25.87
CA MET A 161 -10.83 16.32 -24.64
C MET A 161 -10.29 14.97 -24.15
N GLY A 162 -11.11 13.91 -24.16
CA GLY A 162 -10.66 12.59 -23.77
C GLY A 162 -9.60 12.01 -24.71
N GLN A 163 -9.68 12.31 -26.01
CA GLN A 163 -8.65 11.95 -26.98
C GLN A 163 -7.34 12.67 -26.68
N GLU A 164 -7.36 13.98 -26.47
CA GLU A 164 -6.18 14.79 -26.16
C GLU A 164 -5.46 14.27 -24.90
N ILE A 165 -6.21 13.96 -23.85
CA ILE A 165 -5.65 13.42 -22.60
C ILE A 165 -5.04 12.03 -22.83
N THR A 166 -5.70 11.17 -23.60
CA THR A 166 -5.18 9.84 -23.93
C THR A 166 -3.90 9.92 -24.75
N GLU A 167 -3.81 10.87 -25.68
CA GLU A 167 -2.60 11.15 -26.46
C GLU A 167 -1.47 11.65 -25.55
N GLN A 168 -1.75 12.59 -24.63
CA GLN A 168 -0.74 13.07 -23.67
C GLN A 168 -0.19 11.96 -22.78
N ILE A 169 -1.04 11.04 -22.29
CA ILE A 169 -0.59 9.88 -21.50
C ILE A 169 0.27 8.93 -22.34
N SER A 170 -0.13 8.69 -23.59
CA SER A 170 0.59 7.79 -24.51
C SER A 170 1.92 8.39 -25.00
N MET A 171 1.99 9.72 -25.09
CA MET A 171 3.14 10.49 -25.54
C MET A 171 4.07 10.92 -24.40
N GLN A 172 3.90 10.39 -23.17
CA GLN A 172 4.77 10.75 -22.05
C GLN A 172 6.23 10.77 -22.51
N PRO A 173 6.86 11.95 -22.56
CA PRO A 173 8.16 12.07 -23.19
C PRO A 173 9.13 11.32 -22.30
N VAL A 174 9.59 10.16 -22.78
CA VAL A 174 10.85 9.60 -22.32
C VAL A 174 11.88 10.66 -22.70
N SER A 175 12.28 11.50 -21.75
CA SER A 175 13.37 12.41 -21.98
C SER A 175 14.58 11.54 -22.29
N LYS A 176 14.94 11.46 -23.58
CA LYS A 176 16.15 10.80 -24.03
C LYS A 176 17.31 11.69 -23.59
N HIS A 177 17.69 11.56 -22.33
CA HIS A 177 18.97 12.06 -21.86
C HIS A 177 20.02 11.09 -22.37
N GLU A 178 20.69 11.47 -23.46
CA GLU A 178 21.88 10.77 -23.91
C GLU A 178 23.04 11.08 -22.94
N GLY A 179 23.61 10.05 -22.32
CA GLY A 179 24.72 10.18 -21.39
C GLY A 179 24.98 8.90 -20.60
N GLU A 180 26.18 8.79 -20.03
CA GLU A 180 26.50 7.73 -19.08
C GLU A 180 25.94 8.07 -17.69
N LEU A 181 25.46 7.06 -16.96
CA LEU A 181 25.06 7.21 -15.56
C LEU A 181 26.31 7.49 -14.69
N GLY A 182 26.57 8.77 -14.47
CA GLY A 182 27.69 9.26 -13.67
C GLY A 182 27.35 9.41 -12.19
N ILE A 183 28.39 9.66 -11.37
CA ILE A 183 28.24 9.93 -9.93
C ILE A 183 27.37 11.17 -9.65
N SER A 184 27.35 12.13 -10.57
CA SER A 184 26.54 13.36 -10.46
C SER A 184 25.04 13.07 -10.33
N VAL A 185 24.52 12.00 -10.96
CA VAL A 185 23.11 11.61 -10.82
C VAL A 185 22.80 11.19 -9.38
N LEU A 186 23.75 10.49 -8.74
CA LEU A 186 23.62 10.09 -7.34
C LEU A 186 23.74 11.31 -6.40
N GLU A 187 24.60 12.27 -6.74
CA GLU A 187 24.75 13.54 -5.99
C GLU A 187 23.48 14.39 -6.09
N GLU A 188 22.90 14.53 -7.28
CA GLU A 188 21.63 15.23 -7.49
C GLU A 188 20.47 14.57 -6.72
N ALA A 189 20.37 13.24 -6.75
CA ALA A 189 19.37 12.51 -5.98
C ALA A 189 19.57 12.71 -4.46
N PHE A 190 20.82 12.68 -3.99
CA PHE A 190 21.15 12.98 -2.60
C PHE A 190 20.77 14.42 -2.22
N ASP A 191 21.09 15.41 -3.04
CA ASP A 191 20.79 16.81 -2.77
C ASP A 191 19.28 17.07 -2.71
N GLN A 192 18.51 16.46 -3.61
CA GLN A 192 17.04 16.53 -3.57
C GLN A 192 16.47 15.93 -2.28
N LEU A 193 16.95 14.74 -1.87
CA LEU A 193 16.54 14.11 -0.62
C LEU A 193 16.97 14.91 0.60
N PHE A 194 18.16 15.50 0.57
CA PHE A 194 18.66 16.35 1.65
C PHE A 194 17.80 17.61 1.82
N LEU A 195 17.40 18.25 0.72
CA LEU A 195 16.50 19.41 0.76
C LEU A 195 15.08 19.05 1.23
N ALA A 196 14.59 17.85 0.89
CA ALA A 196 13.28 17.38 1.29
C ALA A 196 13.23 16.81 2.72
N PHE A 197 14.38 16.62 3.37
CA PHE A 197 14.47 15.94 4.66
C PHE A 197 13.89 16.76 5.82
N ASP A 198 13.01 16.14 6.60
CA ASP A 198 12.49 16.72 7.83
C ASP A 198 13.52 16.53 8.95
N HIS A 199 14.30 17.57 9.20
CA HIS A 199 15.32 17.58 10.25
C HIS A 199 14.76 17.49 11.67
N GLU A 200 13.48 17.76 11.90
CA GLU A 200 12.85 17.68 13.22
C GLU A 200 12.37 16.26 13.50
N ASN A 201 11.60 15.68 12.57
CA ASN A 201 10.89 14.41 12.76
C ASN A 201 11.50 13.22 12.00
N GLY A 202 12.46 13.43 11.11
CA GLY A 202 12.96 12.41 10.18
C GLY A 202 11.96 12.10 9.06
N GLY A 203 12.42 11.42 8.00
CA GLY A 203 11.67 11.23 6.76
C GLY A 203 11.73 12.42 5.81
N PHE A 204 10.87 12.41 4.81
CA PHE A 204 10.88 13.38 3.72
C PHE A 204 9.50 14.03 3.54
N GLY A 205 9.50 15.32 3.22
CA GLY A 205 8.28 16.08 2.99
C GLY A 205 7.50 16.42 4.26
N SER A 206 6.31 16.98 4.04
CA SER A 206 5.34 17.36 5.08
C SER A 206 4.28 16.28 5.30
N ALA A 207 3.28 16.54 6.15
CA ALA A 207 2.13 15.68 6.34
C ALA A 207 1.22 15.63 5.09
N PRO A 208 0.66 14.46 4.72
CA PRO A 208 0.91 13.12 5.29
C PRO A 208 2.30 12.56 4.90
N LYS A 209 2.92 11.77 5.79
CA LYS A 209 4.27 11.22 5.60
C LYS A 209 4.27 9.71 5.36
N PHE A 210 4.90 9.32 4.26
CA PHE A 210 5.11 7.93 3.86
C PHE A 210 6.53 7.46 4.23
N PRO A 211 6.72 6.18 4.61
CA PRO A 211 8.03 5.65 5.00
C PRO A 211 9.11 5.68 3.90
N SER A 212 8.69 5.55 2.63
CA SER A 212 9.53 5.53 1.42
C SER A 212 10.87 4.78 1.60
N PRO A 213 10.86 3.46 1.88
CA PRO A 213 12.07 2.73 2.28
C PRO A 213 13.18 2.71 1.22
N HIS A 214 12.82 2.76 -0.08
CA HIS A 214 13.76 2.81 -1.19
C HIS A 214 14.68 4.05 -1.14
N ASN A 215 14.20 5.20 -0.66
CA ASN A 215 15.04 6.38 -0.43
C ASN A 215 16.09 6.12 0.66
N LEU A 216 15.73 5.37 1.70
CA LEU A 216 16.64 5.02 2.78
C LEU A 216 17.69 3.99 2.32
N LEU A 217 17.29 3.00 1.51
CA LEU A 217 18.21 2.06 0.86
C LEU A 217 19.23 2.80 -0.02
N PHE A 218 18.75 3.72 -0.84
CA PHE A 218 19.61 4.59 -1.65
C PHE A 218 20.59 5.38 -0.78
N LEU A 219 20.13 6.06 0.27
CA LEU A 219 20.99 6.86 1.16
C LEU A 219 22.04 6.01 1.88
N MET A 220 21.73 4.77 2.26
CA MET A 220 22.72 3.84 2.82
C MET A 220 23.79 3.47 1.80
N ARG A 221 23.40 3.15 0.56
CA ARG A 221 24.37 2.85 -0.52
C ARG A 221 25.21 4.08 -0.89
N TYR A 222 24.59 5.27 -0.91
CA TYR A 222 25.27 6.55 -1.10
C TYR A 222 26.30 6.77 0.02
N TYR A 223 25.91 6.63 1.29
CA TYR A 223 26.81 6.73 2.43
C TYR A 223 28.00 5.76 2.33
N VAL A 224 27.77 4.49 1.97
CA VAL A 224 28.84 3.50 1.83
C VAL A 224 29.85 3.94 0.76
N ARG A 225 29.37 4.52 -0.35
CA ARG A 225 30.18 4.94 -1.50
C ARG A 225 30.94 6.25 -1.25
N THR A 226 30.29 7.27 -0.70
CA THR A 226 30.83 8.63 -0.60
C THR A 226 31.34 9.00 0.78
N LYS A 227 30.93 8.24 1.82
CA LYS A 227 31.15 8.55 3.24
C LYS A 227 30.50 9.87 3.70
N GLN A 228 29.50 10.36 2.97
CA GLN A 228 28.75 11.55 3.34
C GLN A 228 27.87 11.28 4.58
N ASN A 229 28.33 11.71 5.76
CA ASN A 229 27.67 11.39 7.03
C ASN A 229 26.21 11.85 7.12
N SER A 230 25.83 12.94 6.44
CA SER A 230 24.43 13.38 6.44
C SER A 230 23.48 12.34 5.83
N ALA A 231 23.93 11.53 4.87
CA ALA A 231 23.11 10.44 4.33
C ALA A 231 22.76 9.40 5.40
N TRP A 232 23.75 8.97 6.19
CA TRP A 232 23.51 8.05 7.31
C TRP A 232 22.65 8.70 8.41
N SER A 233 22.90 9.97 8.76
CA SER A 233 22.11 10.68 9.76
C SER A 233 20.63 10.76 9.40
N MET A 234 20.30 10.96 8.11
CA MET A 234 18.92 10.93 7.62
C MET A 234 18.28 9.55 7.81
N VAL A 235 19.01 8.48 7.49
CA VAL A 235 18.55 7.09 7.66
C VAL A 235 18.31 6.76 9.14
N ASP A 236 19.30 6.96 10.00
CA ASP A 236 19.19 6.63 11.43
C ASP A 236 18.04 7.41 12.09
N LYS A 237 17.93 8.71 11.80
CA LYS A 237 16.86 9.54 12.37
C LYS A 237 15.47 9.08 11.91
N THR A 238 15.29 8.81 10.62
CA THR A 238 14.00 8.36 10.07
C THR A 238 13.58 7.02 10.66
N LEU A 239 14.47 6.02 10.65
CA LEU A 239 14.19 4.69 11.18
C LEU A 239 13.91 4.72 12.70
N ARG A 240 14.60 5.57 13.46
CA ARG A 240 14.31 5.74 14.88
C ARG A 240 12.96 6.42 15.12
N ALA A 241 12.66 7.47 14.38
CA ALA A 241 11.41 8.20 14.54
C ALA A 241 10.20 7.32 14.24
N MET A 242 10.22 6.56 13.13
CA MET A 242 9.15 5.63 12.79
C MET A 242 8.97 4.53 13.84
N ARG A 243 10.07 3.97 14.35
CA ARG A 243 10.00 2.93 15.39
C ARG A 243 9.40 3.44 16.70
N LEU A 244 9.71 4.68 17.08
CA LEU A 244 9.19 5.29 18.30
C LEU A 244 7.77 5.84 18.13
N GLY A 245 7.37 6.16 16.91
CA GLY A 245 6.06 6.70 16.57
C GLY A 245 4.91 5.71 16.69
N GLY A 246 3.70 6.22 16.46
CA GLY A 246 2.48 5.43 16.37
C GLY A 246 2.30 4.73 15.03
N ILE A 247 3.13 5.05 14.02
CA ILE A 247 3.20 4.29 12.77
C ILE A 247 3.68 2.85 12.98
N PHE A 248 4.46 2.57 14.03
CA PHE A 248 4.76 1.19 14.43
C PHE A 248 3.79 0.73 15.52
N ASP A 249 3.09 -0.39 15.29
CA ASP A 249 2.17 -0.96 16.27
C ASP A 249 2.96 -1.54 17.46
N GLN A 250 3.03 -0.79 18.55
CA GLN A 250 3.82 -1.16 19.73
C GLN A 250 3.33 -2.42 20.45
N VAL A 251 2.11 -2.89 20.17
CA VAL A 251 1.49 -4.06 20.82
C VAL A 251 1.47 -5.27 19.89
N GLY A 252 1.04 -5.09 18.64
CA GLY A 252 0.95 -6.17 17.65
C GLY A 252 2.11 -6.25 16.69
N LEU A 253 3.04 -5.31 16.71
CA LEU A 253 4.16 -5.23 15.77
C LEU A 253 3.71 -4.95 14.34
N GLY A 254 4.68 -4.72 13.46
CA GLY A 254 4.42 -4.29 12.09
C GLY A 254 4.12 -2.80 11.97
N PHE A 255 4.32 -2.28 10.77
CA PHE A 255 4.11 -0.88 10.44
C PHE A 255 2.73 -0.65 9.84
N HIS A 256 2.10 0.43 10.24
CA HIS A 256 1.02 1.04 9.50
C HIS A 256 1.55 1.73 8.25
N ARG A 257 0.69 1.88 7.24
CA ARG A 257 1.08 2.31 5.89
C ARG A 257 1.76 3.67 5.85
N TYR A 258 1.17 4.68 6.50
CA TYR A 258 1.70 6.04 6.54
C TYR A 258 1.16 6.83 7.73
N SER A 259 1.78 7.97 8.03
CA SER A 259 1.31 8.90 9.06
C SER A 259 0.52 10.06 8.45
N THR A 260 -0.63 10.38 9.03
CA THR A 260 -1.40 11.60 8.68
C THR A 260 -0.71 12.88 9.14
N ASP A 261 0.18 12.78 10.14
CA ASP A 261 0.94 13.90 10.67
C ASP A 261 2.42 13.83 10.29
N ALA A 262 3.14 14.90 10.62
CA ALA A 262 4.58 14.97 10.34
C ALA A 262 5.46 14.20 11.35
N HIS A 263 4.90 13.81 12.50
CA HIS A 263 5.62 13.32 13.69
C HIS A 263 5.65 11.79 13.77
N TRP A 264 5.07 11.09 12.80
CA TRP A 264 4.89 9.63 12.80
C TRP A 264 3.96 9.12 13.91
N LEU A 265 3.09 9.98 14.46
CA LEU A 265 2.25 9.63 15.60
C LEU A 265 0.89 9.08 15.15
N VAL A 266 0.18 9.76 14.25
CA VAL A 266 -1.18 9.36 13.85
C VAL A 266 -1.16 8.56 12.55
N PRO A 267 -1.22 7.21 12.58
CA PRO A 267 -1.22 6.40 11.37
C PRO A 267 -2.55 6.48 10.63
N HIS A 268 -2.50 6.21 9.33
CA HIS A 268 -3.58 5.46 8.68
C HIS A 268 -3.37 3.98 8.97
N PHE A 269 -4.32 3.36 9.66
CA PHE A 269 -4.11 2.10 10.39
C PHE A 269 -3.97 0.85 9.50
N GLU A 270 -4.06 1.01 8.18
CA GLU A 270 -3.79 -0.02 7.19
C GLU A 270 -2.39 -0.62 7.39
N LYS A 271 -2.25 -1.94 7.22
CA LYS A 271 -0.94 -2.60 7.18
C LYS A 271 -0.78 -3.36 5.88
N MET A 272 0.09 -2.87 5.00
CA MET A 272 0.34 -3.47 3.69
C MET A 272 1.56 -4.39 3.74
N LEU A 273 1.51 -5.50 3.01
CA LEU A 273 2.61 -6.48 2.94
C LEU A 273 3.89 -5.86 2.39
N TYR A 274 3.81 -5.09 1.29
CA TYR A 274 4.98 -4.45 0.68
C TYR A 274 5.67 -3.46 1.63
N ASP A 275 4.92 -2.74 2.46
CA ASP A 275 5.48 -1.84 3.48
C ASP A 275 6.26 -2.64 4.53
N GLN A 276 5.71 -3.78 4.99
CA GLN A 276 6.41 -4.65 5.93
C GLN A 276 7.71 -5.17 5.33
N ALA A 277 7.65 -5.65 4.09
CA ALA A 277 8.79 -6.24 3.41
C ALA A 277 9.92 -5.22 3.21
N LEU A 278 9.61 -4.07 2.61
CA LEU A 278 10.58 -3.02 2.32
C LEU A 278 11.15 -2.39 3.59
N LEU A 279 10.32 -2.14 4.61
CA LEU A 279 10.82 -1.64 5.89
C LEU A 279 11.71 -2.67 6.60
N ALA A 280 11.28 -3.93 6.68
CA ALA A 280 12.10 -4.99 7.29
C ALA A 280 13.47 -5.09 6.60
N LEU A 281 13.50 -5.09 5.27
CA LEU A 281 14.74 -5.09 4.50
C LEU A 281 15.63 -3.88 4.83
N THR A 282 15.07 -2.66 4.84
CA THR A 282 15.81 -1.44 5.21
C THR A 282 16.38 -1.51 6.63
N TYR A 283 15.63 -2.05 7.60
CA TYR A 283 16.13 -2.25 8.97
C TYR A 283 17.21 -3.34 9.04
N VAL A 284 17.12 -4.41 8.24
CA VAL A 284 18.18 -5.42 8.13
C VAL A 284 19.47 -4.79 7.62
N GLU A 285 19.40 -3.99 6.55
CA GLU A 285 20.58 -3.34 5.99
C GLU A 285 21.16 -2.26 6.92
N ALA A 286 20.31 -1.49 7.60
CA ALA A 286 20.76 -0.54 8.61
C ALA A 286 21.48 -1.24 9.78
N PHE A 287 21.04 -2.45 10.16
CA PHE A 287 21.75 -3.28 11.12
C PHE A 287 23.11 -3.74 10.59
N GLN A 288 23.20 -4.23 9.35
CA GLN A 288 24.48 -4.62 8.75
C GLN A 288 25.48 -3.46 8.69
N LEU A 289 24.99 -2.27 8.34
CA LEU A 289 25.83 -1.09 8.20
C LEU A 289 26.34 -0.55 9.55
N SER A 290 25.52 -0.57 10.59
CA SER A 290 25.81 0.11 11.87
C SER A 290 26.10 -0.82 13.05
N GLY A 291 25.73 -2.09 12.98
CA GLY A 291 25.76 -3.04 14.09
C GLY A 291 24.75 -2.74 15.21
N ALA A 292 23.89 -1.72 15.06
CA ALA A 292 23.03 -1.25 16.14
C ALA A 292 21.85 -2.21 16.42
N PRO A 293 21.74 -2.83 17.61
CA PRO A 293 20.74 -3.86 17.88
C PRO A 293 19.28 -3.43 17.67
N ARG A 294 18.97 -2.14 17.84
CA ARG A 294 17.63 -1.57 17.64
C ARG A 294 17.05 -1.87 16.24
N PHE A 295 17.91 -1.90 15.22
CA PHE A 295 17.48 -2.16 13.85
C PHE A 295 17.16 -3.63 13.64
N LYS A 296 18.00 -4.54 14.18
CA LYS A 296 17.73 -5.98 14.18
C LYS A 296 16.42 -6.32 14.91
N VAL A 297 16.18 -5.72 16.07
CA VAL A 297 14.93 -5.92 16.83
C VAL A 297 13.73 -5.49 15.99
N THR A 298 13.77 -4.30 15.40
CA THR A 298 12.66 -3.79 14.59
C THR A 298 12.39 -4.66 13.37
N ALA A 299 13.43 -5.05 12.62
CA ALA A 299 13.29 -5.95 11.47
C ALA A 299 12.64 -7.29 11.87
N LYS A 300 13.12 -7.93 12.95
CA LYS A 300 12.57 -9.20 13.42
C LYS A 300 11.10 -9.07 13.81
N GLU A 301 10.74 -8.03 14.54
CA GLU A 301 9.37 -7.80 14.97
C GLU A 301 8.42 -7.52 13.79
N THR A 302 8.87 -6.79 12.78
CA THR A 302 8.11 -6.60 11.53
C THR A 302 7.90 -7.92 10.79
N LEU A 303 8.94 -8.74 10.64
CA LEU A 303 8.81 -10.06 9.98
C LEU A 303 7.99 -11.05 10.81
N ASP A 304 8.08 -10.99 12.14
CA ASP A 304 7.29 -11.86 13.02
C ASP A 304 5.79 -11.52 12.94
N TYR A 305 5.43 -10.25 12.71
CA TYR A 305 4.07 -9.87 12.33
C TYR A 305 3.64 -10.48 10.99
N VAL A 306 4.46 -10.41 9.94
CA VAL A 306 4.16 -11.03 8.64
C VAL A 306 3.94 -12.55 8.78
N LEU A 307 4.82 -13.22 9.51
CA LEU A 307 4.72 -14.67 9.76
C LEU A 307 3.47 -15.05 10.56
N ARG A 308 3.05 -14.20 11.50
CA ARG A 308 1.91 -14.48 12.39
C ARG A 308 0.56 -14.18 11.76
N ASP A 309 0.43 -13.02 11.09
CA ASP A 309 -0.88 -12.48 10.70
C ASP A 309 -1.15 -12.54 9.19
N LEU A 310 -0.09 -12.42 8.37
CA LEU A 310 -0.20 -12.34 6.91
C LEU A 310 0.18 -13.64 6.19
N THR A 311 0.63 -14.68 6.89
CA THR A 311 0.97 -15.95 6.23
C THR A 311 -0.26 -16.77 5.88
N SER A 312 -0.37 -17.17 4.61
CA SER A 312 -1.37 -18.14 4.15
C SER A 312 -0.96 -19.55 4.57
N PRO A 313 -1.91 -20.41 5.01
CA PRO A 313 -1.61 -21.81 5.26
C PRO A 313 -1.05 -22.52 4.01
N GLU A 314 -1.41 -22.05 2.81
CA GLU A 314 -0.97 -22.59 1.52
C GLU A 314 0.50 -22.30 1.19
N GLY A 315 1.07 -21.22 1.74
CA GLY A 315 2.51 -20.93 1.66
C GLY A 315 2.87 -19.50 1.28
N GLY A 316 2.02 -18.79 0.54
CA GLY A 316 2.21 -17.37 0.24
C GLY A 316 1.84 -16.44 1.39
N PHE A 317 1.91 -15.14 1.13
CA PHE A 317 1.55 -14.06 2.04
C PHE A 317 0.36 -13.25 1.50
N TYR A 318 -0.57 -12.95 2.39
CA TYR A 318 -1.73 -12.10 2.18
C TYR A 318 -1.34 -10.64 2.03
N SER A 319 -2.12 -9.89 1.25
CA SER A 319 -1.73 -8.56 0.78
C SER A 319 -1.79 -7.49 1.87
N ALA A 320 -2.81 -7.49 2.74
CA ALA A 320 -2.97 -6.44 3.74
C ALA A 320 -3.92 -6.78 4.92
N GLU A 321 -3.87 -5.97 5.98
CA GLU A 321 -4.92 -5.80 6.99
C GLU A 321 -5.56 -4.40 6.89
N ASP A 322 -6.89 -4.34 7.02
CA ASP A 322 -7.71 -3.14 6.92
C ASP A 322 -7.38 -2.10 8.02
N ALA A 323 -7.60 -0.82 7.70
CA ALA A 323 -7.58 0.28 8.66
C ALA A 323 -8.79 0.22 9.61
N ASP A 324 -9.93 -0.24 9.11
CA ASP A 324 -11.20 -0.24 9.82
C ASP A 324 -11.42 -1.55 10.60
N SER A 325 -11.97 -1.43 11.81
CA SER A 325 -12.62 -2.54 12.51
C SER A 325 -13.97 -2.09 13.02
N GLU A 326 -15.00 -2.91 12.78
CA GLU A 326 -16.40 -2.58 13.07
C GLU A 326 -16.85 -1.25 12.43
N GLY A 327 -16.27 -0.89 11.28
CA GLY A 327 -16.59 0.33 10.53
C GLY A 327 -16.02 1.62 11.11
N GLU A 328 -15.06 1.53 12.03
CA GLU A 328 -14.30 2.66 12.59
C GLU A 328 -12.79 2.44 12.35
N GLU A 329 -12.12 3.43 11.76
CA GLU A 329 -10.67 3.43 11.57
C GLU A 329 -9.95 3.37 12.93
N GLY A 330 -8.95 2.51 13.05
CA GLY A 330 -8.08 2.45 14.23
C GLY A 330 -8.71 1.84 15.49
N LYS A 331 -10.02 1.54 15.51
CA LYS A 331 -10.75 1.04 16.70
C LYS A 331 -10.07 -0.16 17.38
N PHE A 332 -9.53 -1.08 16.59
CA PHE A 332 -8.79 -2.24 17.09
C PHE A 332 -7.53 -1.86 17.88
N TYR A 333 -6.82 -0.80 17.46
CA TYR A 333 -5.49 -0.42 17.92
C TYR A 333 -5.49 0.57 19.09
N LEU A 334 -6.54 1.36 19.22
CA LEU A 334 -6.63 2.48 20.15
C LEU A 334 -6.95 2.05 21.60
N TRP A 335 -6.47 2.83 22.57
CA TRP A 335 -6.67 2.56 24.00
C TRP A 335 -7.07 3.80 24.79
N THR A 336 -7.98 3.65 25.74
CA THR A 336 -8.20 4.64 26.79
C THR A 336 -7.26 4.38 27.97
N GLN A 337 -7.01 5.40 28.78
CA GLN A 337 -6.23 5.23 30.01
C GLN A 337 -6.88 4.22 30.97
N ASP A 338 -8.21 4.19 31.03
CA ASP A 338 -8.96 3.28 31.89
C ASP A 338 -8.84 1.83 31.44
N GLU A 339 -8.88 1.56 30.13
CA GLU A 339 -8.62 0.21 29.60
C GLU A 339 -7.22 -0.29 29.99
N LEU A 340 -6.19 0.55 29.95
CA LEU A 340 -4.84 0.16 30.39
C LEU A 340 -4.81 -0.20 31.87
N LYS A 341 -5.47 0.59 32.73
CA LYS A 341 -5.56 0.34 34.18
C LYS A 341 -6.37 -0.90 34.52
N GLN A 342 -7.36 -1.25 33.70
CA GLN A 342 -8.15 -2.47 33.88
C GLN A 342 -7.40 -3.72 33.40
N THR A 343 -6.56 -3.58 32.37
CA THR A 343 -5.82 -4.68 31.75
C THR A 343 -4.55 -5.03 32.51
N LEU A 344 -3.86 -4.02 33.06
CA LEU A 344 -2.53 -4.17 33.65
C LEU A 344 -2.58 -4.10 35.18
N PRO A 345 -1.73 -4.86 35.89
CA PRO A 345 -1.45 -4.61 37.31
C PRO A 345 -1.04 -3.14 37.54
N ALA A 346 -1.38 -2.57 38.69
CA ALA A 346 -1.21 -1.13 38.95
C ALA A 346 0.21 -0.60 38.67
N ASP A 347 1.25 -1.33 39.07
CA ASP A 347 2.65 -0.94 38.83
C ASP A 347 3.08 -1.00 37.36
N LEU A 348 2.41 -1.85 36.56
CA LEU A 348 2.60 -1.95 35.12
C LEU A 348 1.75 -0.90 34.38
N ALA A 349 0.55 -0.60 34.87
CA ALA A 349 -0.35 0.39 34.29
C ALA A 349 0.28 1.79 34.34
N ASP A 350 0.78 2.21 35.50
CA ASP A 350 1.43 3.53 35.65
C ASP A 350 2.67 3.63 34.77
N PHE A 351 3.46 2.55 34.69
CA PHE A 351 4.62 2.48 33.81
C PHE A 351 4.24 2.55 32.32
N ALA A 352 3.17 1.85 31.91
CA ALA A 352 2.65 1.87 30.55
C ALA A 352 2.14 3.27 30.16
N ILE A 353 1.41 3.94 31.06
CA ILE A 353 0.91 5.30 30.86
C ILE A 353 2.06 6.27 30.59
N GLN A 354 3.15 6.15 31.36
CA GLN A 354 4.32 7.00 31.20
C GLN A 354 5.10 6.69 29.92
N ILE A 355 5.48 5.42 29.69
CA ILE A 355 6.35 5.06 28.56
C ILE A 355 5.65 5.26 27.22
N PHE A 356 4.32 5.04 27.16
CA PHE A 356 3.54 5.22 25.94
C PHE A 356 2.97 6.64 25.75
N GLY A 357 3.23 7.57 26.69
CA GLY A 357 2.73 8.94 26.61
C GLY A 357 1.19 9.03 26.58
N VAL A 358 0.52 8.17 27.34
CA VAL A 358 -0.95 8.08 27.37
C VAL A 358 -1.52 9.30 28.07
N LYS A 359 -2.45 9.99 27.41
CA LYS A 359 -3.14 11.16 27.93
C LYS A 359 -4.55 10.78 28.38
N ALA A 360 -4.99 11.33 29.51
CA ALA A 360 -6.35 11.10 30.03
C ALA A 360 -7.44 11.56 29.06
N LEU A 361 -7.20 12.65 28.31
CA LEU A 361 -8.10 13.16 27.27
C LEU A 361 -7.84 12.55 25.88
N GLY A 362 -6.95 11.57 25.76
CA GLY A 362 -6.53 11.00 24.49
C GLY A 362 -5.41 11.77 23.80
N ASN A 363 -4.75 11.10 22.86
CA ASN A 363 -3.78 11.70 21.93
C ASN A 363 -4.19 11.50 20.46
N TYR A 364 -5.34 10.86 20.22
CA TYR A 364 -5.94 10.65 18.92
C TYR A 364 -7.23 11.49 18.77
N SER A 365 -7.41 12.04 17.58
CA SER A 365 -8.64 12.74 17.19
C SER A 365 -9.09 12.18 15.85
N GLU A 366 -10.34 11.74 15.80
CA GLU A 366 -10.94 11.34 14.52
C GLU A 366 -11.12 12.60 13.65
N PRO A 367 -10.82 12.51 12.34
CA PRO A 367 -11.19 13.57 11.41
C PRO A 367 -12.68 13.89 11.54
N PHE A 368 -13.02 15.19 11.57
CA PHE A 368 -14.40 15.71 11.63
C PHE A 368 -15.23 15.41 12.90
N LYS A 369 -14.79 14.48 13.77
CA LYS A 369 -15.49 14.10 15.02
C LYS A 369 -14.81 14.59 16.30
N GLY A 370 -13.54 14.95 16.24
CA GLY A 370 -12.79 15.48 17.39
C GLY A 370 -12.22 14.38 18.31
N GLY A 371 -11.73 14.79 19.48
CA GLY A 371 -11.09 13.89 20.46
C GLY A 371 -12.09 13.01 21.20
N ASN A 372 -11.75 11.72 21.36
CA ASN A 372 -12.62 10.69 21.94
C ASN A 372 -12.00 9.99 23.17
N GLY A 373 -10.97 10.58 23.80
CA GLY A 373 -10.26 9.98 24.95
C GLY A 373 -9.33 8.82 24.58
N LYS A 374 -9.30 8.40 23.32
CA LYS A 374 -8.47 7.29 22.84
C LYS A 374 -7.03 7.74 22.59
N ASN A 375 -6.11 6.81 22.78
CA ASN A 375 -4.68 6.99 22.60
C ASN A 375 -4.13 5.97 21.62
N ILE A 376 -3.24 6.45 20.77
CA ILE A 376 -2.26 5.67 20.03
C ILE A 376 -1.08 5.44 20.97
N LEU A 377 -0.74 4.17 21.18
CA LEU A 377 0.44 3.80 21.94
C LEU A 377 1.67 3.98 21.04
N HIS A 378 2.57 4.86 21.46
CA HIS A 378 3.85 5.16 20.81
C HIS A 378 4.90 5.27 21.91
N LEU A 379 6.18 5.01 21.63
CA LEU A 379 7.23 5.11 22.66
C LEU A 379 7.62 6.58 22.89
N ALA A 380 6.82 7.28 23.69
CA ALA A 380 6.99 8.68 24.03
C ALA A 380 8.27 8.96 24.84
N VAL A 381 8.70 7.98 25.65
CA VAL A 381 9.93 8.05 26.43
C VAL A 381 10.91 6.98 25.92
N PRO A 382 12.07 7.37 25.37
CA PRO A 382 13.14 6.44 25.02
C PRO A 382 13.54 5.52 26.18
N LEU A 383 13.91 4.27 25.89
CA LEU A 383 14.12 3.23 26.91
C LEU A 383 15.24 3.58 27.91
N ASP A 384 16.30 4.24 27.44
CA ASP A 384 17.43 4.73 28.24
C ASP A 384 17.02 5.89 29.16
N GLN A 385 16.17 6.78 28.67
CA GLN A 385 15.59 7.85 29.48
C GLN A 385 14.62 7.27 30.54
N MET A 386 13.80 6.29 30.16
CA MET A 386 12.89 5.62 31.09
C MET A 386 13.66 4.88 32.20
N ALA A 387 14.77 4.22 31.84
CA ALA A 387 15.67 3.56 32.79
C ALA A 387 16.20 4.58 33.81
N THR A 388 16.68 5.74 33.33
CA THR A 388 17.16 6.83 34.18
C THR A 388 16.06 7.38 35.11
N GLN A 389 14.86 7.64 34.59
CA GLN A 389 13.75 8.19 35.36
C GLN A 389 13.24 7.25 36.45
N THR A 390 13.31 5.94 36.22
CA THR A 390 12.78 4.91 37.14
C THR A 390 13.85 4.29 38.04
N GLY A 391 15.13 4.61 37.84
CA GLY A 391 16.25 3.97 38.52
C GLY A 391 16.46 2.50 38.13
N LEU A 392 15.87 2.06 37.01
CA LEU A 392 16.03 0.71 36.46
C LEU A 392 17.18 0.66 35.46
N THR A 393 17.68 -0.54 35.20
CA THR A 393 18.53 -0.79 34.02
C THR A 393 17.69 -0.83 32.74
N VAL A 394 18.33 -0.60 31.59
CA VAL A 394 17.65 -0.70 30.28
C VAL A 394 17.05 -2.09 30.07
N ASP A 395 17.75 -3.15 30.47
CA ASP A 395 17.24 -4.53 30.35
C ASP A 395 16.00 -4.77 31.23
N GLN A 396 15.94 -4.18 32.42
CA GLN A 396 14.75 -4.23 33.27
C GLN A 396 13.58 -3.46 32.66
N VAL A 397 13.83 -2.30 32.04
CA VAL A 397 12.82 -1.54 31.28
C VAL A 397 12.28 -2.38 30.12
N ILE A 398 13.17 -3.00 29.33
CA ILE A 398 12.79 -3.90 28.22
C ILE A 398 11.95 -5.07 28.75
N GLY A 399 12.38 -5.72 29.84
CA GLY A 399 11.64 -6.82 30.45
C GLY A 399 10.24 -6.41 30.96
N LYS A 400 10.12 -5.20 31.51
CA LYS A 400 8.83 -4.65 31.96
C LYS A 400 7.92 -4.29 30.78
N LEU A 401 8.47 -3.65 29.75
CA LEU A 401 7.76 -3.34 28.51
C LEU A 401 7.25 -4.61 27.82
N GLY A 402 8.07 -5.66 27.72
CA GLY A 402 7.67 -6.95 27.14
C GLY A 402 6.48 -7.59 27.87
N LYS A 403 6.46 -7.53 29.22
CA LYS A 403 5.30 -8.00 30.00
C LYS A 403 4.05 -7.19 29.71
N ILE A 404 4.17 -5.87 29.65
CA ILE A 404 3.06 -4.96 29.32
C ILE A 404 2.51 -5.29 27.93
N VAL A 405 3.36 -5.34 26.92
CA VAL A 405 2.99 -5.63 25.53
C VAL A 405 2.28 -6.98 25.43
N ASN A 406 2.77 -8.02 26.10
CA ASN A 406 2.12 -9.34 26.09
C ASN A 406 0.71 -9.32 26.71
N LEU A 407 0.51 -8.61 27.83
CA LEU A 407 -0.80 -8.48 28.47
C LEU A 407 -1.76 -7.66 27.60
N LEU A 408 -1.30 -6.53 27.05
CA LEU A 408 -2.10 -5.71 26.13
C LEU A 408 -2.44 -6.48 24.84
N PHE A 409 -1.50 -7.27 24.31
CA PHE A 409 -1.74 -8.10 23.13
C PHE A 409 -2.80 -9.17 23.41
N ALA A 410 -2.73 -9.83 24.57
CA ALA A 410 -3.71 -10.84 24.98
C ALA A 410 -5.12 -10.23 25.14
N GLU A 411 -5.22 -9.02 25.69
CA GLU A 411 -6.50 -8.32 25.79
C GLU A 411 -7.00 -7.85 24.42
N ARG A 412 -6.14 -7.24 23.60
CA ARG A 412 -6.49 -6.76 22.26
C ARG A 412 -6.92 -7.89 21.34
N SER A 413 -6.37 -9.09 21.51
CA SER A 413 -6.75 -10.28 20.74
C SER A 413 -8.20 -10.72 20.94
N LYS A 414 -8.90 -10.19 21.96
CA LYS A 414 -10.34 -10.42 22.18
C LYS A 414 -11.22 -9.46 21.38
N ARG A 415 -10.66 -8.36 20.85
CA ARG A 415 -11.38 -7.39 20.02
C ARG A 415 -11.62 -7.95 18.62
N VAL A 416 -12.63 -7.42 17.94
CA VAL A 416 -12.85 -7.71 16.51
C VAL A 416 -11.64 -7.18 15.74
N ARG A 417 -10.96 -8.07 15.02
CA ARG A 417 -9.81 -7.70 14.20
C ARG A 417 -10.26 -6.97 12.92
N PRO A 418 -9.42 -6.08 12.38
CA PRO A 418 -9.61 -5.59 11.02
C PRO A 418 -9.69 -6.74 10.03
N ALA A 419 -10.44 -6.55 8.96
CA ALA A 419 -10.51 -7.54 7.89
C ALA A 419 -9.12 -7.72 7.27
N ARG A 420 -8.81 -8.95 6.85
CA ARG A 420 -7.60 -9.23 6.10
C ARG A 420 -7.96 -9.34 4.62
N ASP A 421 -7.21 -8.66 3.78
CA ASP A 421 -7.25 -8.94 2.35
C ASP A 421 -6.44 -10.21 2.08
N ASP A 422 -7.15 -11.29 1.79
CA ASP A 422 -6.60 -12.63 1.66
C ASP A 422 -6.12 -12.96 0.24
N LYS A 423 -6.04 -11.96 -0.65
CA LYS A 423 -5.38 -12.11 -1.94
C LYS A 423 -3.87 -12.28 -1.73
N VAL A 424 -3.26 -13.09 -2.59
CA VAL A 424 -1.81 -13.17 -2.75
C VAL A 424 -1.45 -12.45 -4.05
N LEU A 425 -0.60 -11.42 -3.94
CA LEU A 425 -0.05 -10.66 -5.06
C LEU A 425 1.42 -11.03 -5.25
N LEU A 426 1.81 -11.36 -6.47
CA LEU A 426 3.11 -11.98 -6.72
C LEU A 426 4.28 -11.01 -6.49
N ASP A 427 4.17 -9.78 -6.98
CA ASP A 427 5.10 -8.67 -6.72
C ASP A 427 5.40 -8.46 -5.22
N TRP A 428 4.36 -8.35 -4.38
CA TRP A 428 4.52 -8.09 -2.93
C TRP A 428 5.09 -9.29 -2.21
N ASN A 429 4.76 -10.50 -2.66
CA ASN A 429 5.37 -11.71 -2.17
C ASN A 429 6.85 -11.80 -2.57
N GLY A 430 7.23 -11.38 -3.77
CA GLY A 430 8.63 -11.27 -4.22
C GLY A 430 9.45 -10.36 -3.30
N LEU A 431 8.93 -9.19 -2.96
CA LEU A 431 9.54 -8.29 -1.97
C LEU A 431 9.66 -8.94 -0.58
N THR A 432 8.64 -9.68 -0.15
CA THR A 432 8.63 -10.35 1.15
C THR A 432 9.66 -11.49 1.21
N ILE A 433 9.79 -12.25 0.12
CA ILE A 433 10.83 -13.29 -0.04
C ILE A 433 12.21 -12.65 0.06
N ALA A 434 12.46 -11.52 -0.63
CA ALA A 434 13.72 -10.79 -0.53
C ALA A 434 14.03 -10.37 0.92
N ALA A 435 13.07 -9.79 1.63
CA ALA A 435 13.24 -9.36 3.01
C ALA A 435 13.51 -10.54 3.97
N LEU A 436 12.77 -11.64 3.83
CA LEU A 436 12.95 -12.85 4.64
C LEU A 436 14.28 -13.54 4.37
N ALA A 437 14.68 -13.66 3.11
CA ALA A 437 15.96 -14.24 2.70
C ALA A 437 17.13 -13.45 3.29
N ARG A 438 17.13 -12.12 3.09
CA ARG A 438 18.16 -11.23 3.65
C ARG A 438 18.20 -11.30 5.18
N ALA A 439 17.04 -11.24 5.85
CA ALA A 439 16.98 -11.34 7.31
C ALA A 439 17.48 -12.71 7.83
N GLY A 440 17.11 -13.80 7.17
CA GLY A 440 17.58 -15.15 7.49
C GLY A 440 19.10 -15.26 7.42
N ALA A 441 19.70 -14.78 6.32
CA ALA A 441 21.14 -14.76 6.12
C ALA A 441 21.88 -13.88 7.15
N VAL A 442 21.39 -12.66 7.38
CA VAL A 442 22.06 -11.68 8.26
C VAL A 442 21.92 -12.04 9.74
N PHE A 443 20.76 -12.56 10.15
CA PHE A 443 20.48 -12.84 11.56
C PHE A 443 20.78 -14.27 11.97
N GLY A 444 20.96 -15.19 11.02
CA GLY A 444 21.15 -16.63 11.27
C GLY A 444 19.86 -17.31 11.73
N GLU A 445 18.69 -16.84 11.26
CA GLU A 445 17.37 -17.28 11.73
C GLU A 445 16.67 -18.13 10.66
N GLN A 446 16.79 -19.47 10.78
CA GLN A 446 16.28 -20.42 9.77
C GLN A 446 14.78 -20.29 9.48
N LYS A 447 13.99 -19.82 10.47
CA LYS A 447 12.55 -19.64 10.30
C LYS A 447 12.19 -18.68 9.15
N TYR A 448 13.04 -17.68 8.88
CA TYR A 448 12.80 -16.73 7.79
C TYR A 448 13.11 -17.35 6.44
N LEU A 449 14.21 -18.11 6.32
CA LEU A 449 14.56 -18.83 5.08
C LEU A 449 13.47 -19.85 4.71
N LEU A 450 13.04 -20.68 5.67
CA LEU A 450 11.99 -21.67 5.43
C LEU A 450 10.66 -21.05 4.97
N ALA A 451 10.31 -19.87 5.51
CA ALA A 451 9.13 -19.15 5.07
C ALA A 451 9.26 -18.62 3.63
N ALA A 452 10.43 -18.09 3.28
CA ALA A 452 10.74 -17.63 1.92
C ALA A 452 10.71 -18.80 0.92
N GLU A 453 11.32 -19.94 1.25
CA GLU A 453 11.32 -21.15 0.44
C GLU A 453 9.89 -21.66 0.18
N LYS A 454 9.07 -21.75 1.24
CA LYS A 454 7.66 -22.17 1.13
C LYS A 454 6.85 -21.23 0.24
N ALA A 455 7.08 -19.92 0.34
CA ALA A 455 6.42 -18.94 -0.51
C ALA A 455 6.82 -19.12 -1.98
N VAL A 456 8.12 -19.28 -2.28
CA VAL A 456 8.59 -19.55 -3.65
C VAL A 456 7.95 -20.81 -4.24
N ASP A 457 7.93 -21.91 -3.47
CA ASP A 457 7.34 -23.17 -3.92
C ASP A 457 5.84 -23.03 -4.21
N PHE A 458 5.10 -22.32 -3.35
CA PHE A 458 3.67 -22.04 -3.56
C PHE A 458 3.42 -21.17 -4.80
N LEU A 459 4.13 -20.05 -4.94
CA LEU A 459 3.92 -19.09 -6.02
C LEU A 459 4.26 -19.71 -7.39
N LEU A 460 5.37 -20.44 -7.48
CA LEU A 460 5.79 -21.04 -8.75
C LEU A 460 4.94 -22.24 -9.16
N SER A 461 4.31 -22.94 -8.21
CA SER A 461 3.41 -24.05 -8.51
C SER A 461 1.98 -23.61 -8.81
N THR A 462 1.55 -22.46 -8.28
CA THR A 462 0.15 -22.03 -8.33
C THR A 462 -0.06 -20.84 -9.27
N MET A 463 0.87 -19.89 -9.28
CA MET A 463 0.76 -18.61 -10.01
C MET A 463 1.60 -18.59 -11.28
N GLN A 464 1.79 -19.75 -11.91
CA GLN A 464 2.48 -19.88 -13.19
C GLN A 464 1.55 -20.50 -14.24
N THR A 465 1.50 -19.90 -15.42
CA THR A 465 0.76 -20.42 -16.57
C THR A 465 1.47 -21.66 -17.13
N ALA A 466 0.76 -22.43 -17.97
CA ALA A 466 1.32 -23.63 -18.61
C ALA A 466 2.54 -23.35 -19.50
N ASP A 467 2.63 -22.14 -20.08
CA ASP A 467 3.77 -21.68 -20.89
C ASP A 467 4.87 -20.98 -20.07
N GLY A 468 4.74 -20.95 -18.74
CA GLY A 468 5.79 -20.49 -17.82
C GLY A 468 5.73 -19.01 -17.43
N ARG A 469 4.76 -18.24 -17.94
CA ARG A 469 4.48 -16.85 -17.54
C ARG A 469 3.84 -16.80 -16.15
N LEU A 470 3.87 -15.63 -15.52
CA LEU A 470 3.36 -15.44 -14.16
C LEU A 470 1.94 -14.89 -14.18
N TYR A 471 1.14 -15.29 -13.20
CA TYR A 471 -0.08 -14.60 -12.80
C TYR A 471 0.24 -13.57 -11.73
N HIS A 472 -0.46 -12.44 -11.74
CA HIS A 472 -0.34 -11.39 -10.75
C HIS A 472 -1.04 -11.77 -9.43
N ARG A 473 -2.26 -12.32 -9.53
CA ARG A 473 -3.15 -12.52 -8.38
C ARG A 473 -3.53 -13.99 -8.18
N TYR A 474 -3.51 -14.43 -6.93
CA TYR A 474 -4.19 -15.64 -6.46
C TYR A 474 -5.21 -15.28 -5.38
N ALA A 475 -6.44 -15.77 -5.53
CA ALA A 475 -7.49 -15.62 -4.52
C ALA A 475 -8.51 -16.76 -4.61
N LYS A 476 -8.90 -17.30 -3.46
CA LYS A 476 -9.95 -18.33 -3.34
C LYS A 476 -9.77 -19.54 -4.27
N GLY A 477 -8.55 -20.06 -4.38
CA GLY A 477 -8.25 -21.23 -5.22
C GLY A 477 -7.99 -20.93 -6.70
N GLU A 478 -7.95 -19.66 -7.10
CA GLU A 478 -7.85 -19.25 -8.50
C GLU A 478 -6.71 -18.25 -8.71
N SER A 479 -5.80 -18.58 -9.64
CA SER A 479 -4.84 -17.63 -10.21
C SER A 479 -5.40 -16.96 -11.45
N ALA A 480 -5.33 -15.63 -11.50
CA ALA A 480 -5.82 -14.83 -12.61
C ALA A 480 -5.02 -13.54 -12.75
N VAL A 481 -5.29 -12.81 -13.84
CA VAL A 481 -4.55 -11.61 -14.29
C VAL A 481 -3.11 -11.97 -14.65
N LEU A 482 -2.72 -11.76 -15.91
CA LEU A 482 -1.33 -11.96 -16.31
C LEU A 482 -0.42 -10.98 -15.57
N GLY A 483 0.76 -11.45 -15.19
CA GLY A 483 1.75 -10.67 -14.45
C GLY A 483 2.12 -9.37 -15.16
N PHE A 484 2.37 -8.35 -14.35
CA PHE A 484 2.93 -7.06 -14.74
C PHE A 484 4.45 -7.09 -14.60
N LEU A 485 5.13 -6.04 -15.06
CA LEU A 485 6.58 -5.91 -14.94
C LEU A 485 7.06 -6.13 -13.50
N ASP A 486 6.34 -5.53 -12.54
CA ASP A 486 6.69 -5.58 -11.12
C ASP A 486 6.65 -7.02 -10.57
N ASP A 487 5.72 -7.85 -11.03
CA ASP A 487 5.64 -9.26 -10.63
C ASP A 487 6.94 -10.01 -10.99
N TYR A 488 7.47 -9.74 -12.19
CA TYR A 488 8.72 -10.34 -12.62
C TYR A 488 9.91 -9.75 -11.86
N ALA A 489 10.04 -8.42 -11.80
CA ALA A 489 11.17 -7.74 -11.18
C ALA A 489 11.31 -8.13 -9.68
N MET A 490 10.23 -8.05 -8.91
CA MET A 490 10.26 -8.35 -7.49
C MET A 490 10.42 -9.85 -7.20
N MET A 491 9.85 -10.73 -8.03
CA MET A 491 10.06 -12.16 -7.88
C MET A 491 11.50 -12.56 -8.22
N ILE A 492 12.09 -11.97 -9.27
CA ILE A 492 13.50 -12.17 -9.62
C ILE A 492 14.39 -11.69 -8.47
N TRP A 493 14.12 -10.52 -7.89
CA TRP A 493 14.86 -10.02 -6.74
C TRP A 493 14.78 -10.97 -5.55
N GLY A 494 13.58 -11.45 -5.19
CA GLY A 494 13.40 -12.43 -4.12
C GLY A 494 14.17 -13.73 -4.35
N LEU A 495 14.18 -14.25 -5.58
CA LEU A 495 14.92 -15.46 -5.95
C LEU A 495 16.45 -15.26 -5.86
N ILE A 496 16.95 -14.09 -6.24
CA ILE A 496 18.37 -13.76 -6.12
C ILE A 496 18.78 -13.68 -4.64
N GLU A 497 17.99 -13.00 -3.81
CA GLU A 497 18.25 -12.90 -2.36
C GLU A 497 18.23 -14.27 -1.68
N LEU A 498 17.32 -15.17 -2.10
CA LEU A 498 17.27 -16.53 -1.58
C LEU A 498 18.49 -17.35 -1.99
N TYR A 499 18.91 -17.24 -3.25
CA TYR A 499 20.17 -17.82 -3.72
C TYR A 499 21.39 -17.27 -2.96
N GLU A 500 21.45 -15.96 -2.68
CA GLU A 500 22.54 -15.38 -1.89
C GLU A 500 22.55 -15.87 -0.44
N ALA A 501 21.39 -16.27 0.09
CA ALA A 501 21.25 -16.76 1.45
C ALA A 501 21.67 -18.23 1.64
N ASP A 502 21.38 -19.11 0.68
CA ASP A 502 21.60 -20.57 0.81
C ASP A 502 22.46 -21.21 -0.30
N PHE A 503 22.81 -20.46 -1.35
CA PHE A 503 23.52 -20.91 -2.55
C PHE A 503 22.85 -22.05 -3.32
N ASN A 504 21.54 -22.22 -3.18
CA ASN A 504 20.79 -23.20 -3.95
C ASN A 504 20.55 -22.70 -5.39
N GLU A 505 21.35 -23.20 -6.33
CA GLU A 505 21.38 -22.77 -7.73
C GLU A 505 20.01 -22.82 -8.43
N LYS A 506 19.04 -23.61 -7.93
CA LYS A 506 17.69 -23.67 -8.51
C LYS A 506 17.01 -22.30 -8.54
N TYR A 507 17.25 -21.46 -7.54
CA TYR A 507 16.65 -20.13 -7.45
C TYR A 507 17.25 -19.18 -8.49
N LEU A 508 18.57 -19.21 -8.66
CA LEU A 508 19.26 -18.43 -9.69
C LEU A 508 18.83 -18.86 -11.11
N GLN A 509 18.73 -20.17 -11.36
CA GLN A 509 18.26 -20.69 -12.64
C GLN A 509 16.83 -20.23 -12.96
N LYS A 510 15.95 -20.25 -11.94
CA LYS A 510 14.58 -19.75 -12.11
C LYS A 510 14.55 -18.24 -12.36
N ALA A 511 15.36 -17.46 -11.64
CA ALA A 511 15.49 -16.02 -11.83
C ALA A 511 15.92 -15.68 -13.27
N ILE A 512 16.91 -16.41 -13.82
CA ILE A 512 17.34 -16.24 -15.23
C ILE A 512 16.20 -16.55 -16.20
N GLY A 513 15.41 -17.60 -15.96
CA GLY A 513 14.27 -17.95 -16.81
C GLY A 513 13.17 -16.88 -16.81
N LEU A 514 12.85 -16.35 -15.63
CA LEU A 514 11.89 -15.25 -15.48
C LEU A 514 12.42 -13.95 -16.11
N ALA A 515 13.70 -13.63 -15.94
CA ALA A 515 14.32 -12.44 -16.54
C ALA A 515 14.25 -12.46 -18.09
N LYS A 516 14.44 -13.63 -18.72
CA LYS A 516 14.27 -13.78 -20.17
C LYS A 516 12.84 -13.49 -20.61
N THR A 517 11.86 -14.00 -19.86
CA THR A 517 10.43 -13.76 -20.13
C THR A 517 10.08 -12.29 -19.92
N MET A 518 10.61 -11.66 -18.87
CA MET A 518 10.45 -10.25 -18.58
C MET A 518 10.98 -9.37 -19.72
N ILE A 519 12.17 -9.67 -20.23
CA ILE A 519 12.73 -8.95 -21.39
C ILE A 519 11.87 -9.18 -22.63
N GLU A 520 11.46 -10.42 -22.90
CA GLU A 520 10.67 -10.75 -24.08
C GLU A 520 9.30 -10.05 -24.12
N ASP A 521 8.63 -9.90 -22.98
CA ASP A 521 7.25 -9.43 -22.92
C ASP A 521 7.12 -7.92 -22.65
N PHE A 522 8.11 -7.32 -21.96
CA PHE A 522 7.98 -5.96 -21.42
C PHE A 522 8.97 -4.96 -22.02
N TRP A 523 10.12 -5.38 -22.57
CA TRP A 523 11.11 -4.45 -23.13
C TRP A 523 10.57 -3.66 -24.34
N ASP A 524 10.91 -2.37 -24.41
CA ASP A 524 10.65 -1.52 -25.57
C ASP A 524 11.91 -1.37 -26.43
N ASP A 525 11.97 -2.12 -27.54
CA ASP A 525 13.07 -2.02 -28.52
C ASP A 525 13.19 -0.65 -29.21
N THR A 526 12.16 0.20 -29.14
CA THR A 526 12.13 1.50 -29.85
C THR A 526 12.59 2.65 -28.96
N ASN A 527 12.15 2.68 -27.69
CA ASN A 527 12.44 3.80 -26.77
C ASN A 527 13.07 3.39 -25.44
N SER A 528 13.62 2.17 -25.33
CA SER A 528 14.29 1.61 -24.14
C SER A 528 13.42 1.51 -22.89
N GLY A 529 13.86 0.75 -21.89
CA GLY A 529 13.09 0.55 -20.66
C GLY A 529 11.91 -0.39 -20.87
N PHE A 530 11.20 -0.68 -19.78
CA PHE A 530 10.16 -1.69 -19.76
C PHE A 530 8.78 -1.05 -19.64
N TYR A 531 7.85 -1.53 -20.46
CA TYR A 531 6.43 -1.30 -20.24
C TYR A 531 5.96 -2.04 -18.98
N PHE A 532 4.97 -1.50 -18.31
CA PHE A 532 4.37 -2.09 -17.12
C PHE A 532 3.54 -3.33 -17.45
N THR A 533 2.88 -3.35 -18.61
CA THR A 533 2.03 -4.45 -19.07
C THR A 533 2.72 -5.27 -20.18
N PRO A 534 2.42 -6.58 -20.29
CA PRO A 534 2.99 -7.43 -21.31
C PRO A 534 2.56 -6.97 -22.71
N LYS A 535 3.33 -7.30 -23.74
CA LYS A 535 3.05 -6.95 -25.15
C LYS A 535 1.70 -7.46 -25.69
N THR A 536 1.11 -8.45 -25.03
CA THR A 536 -0.21 -9.01 -25.36
C THR A 536 -1.38 -8.25 -24.71
N ALA A 537 -1.11 -7.31 -23.79
CA ALA A 537 -2.15 -6.53 -23.13
C ALA A 537 -2.79 -5.53 -24.10
N THR A 538 -4.12 -5.60 -24.23
CA THR A 538 -4.91 -4.74 -25.14
C THR A 538 -5.96 -3.91 -24.42
N GLU A 539 -6.14 -4.10 -23.12
CA GLU A 539 -7.25 -3.48 -22.39
C GLU A 539 -7.08 -1.98 -22.16
N VAL A 540 -5.85 -1.54 -21.95
CA VAL A 540 -5.44 -0.15 -21.70
C VAL A 540 -4.11 0.15 -22.41
N PRO A 541 -3.80 1.42 -22.70
CA PRO A 541 -2.50 1.79 -23.28
C PRO A 541 -1.34 1.30 -22.40
N ARG A 542 -0.30 0.74 -23.03
CA ARG A 542 0.91 0.31 -22.32
C ARG A 542 1.71 1.55 -21.91
N MET A 543 2.08 1.62 -20.65
CA MET A 543 2.86 2.73 -20.10
C MET A 543 4.17 2.23 -19.52
N LYS A 544 5.18 3.11 -19.43
CA LYS A 544 6.40 2.85 -18.67
C LYS A 544 6.28 3.55 -17.33
N GLN A 545 6.29 2.78 -16.25
CA GLN A 545 6.34 3.34 -14.91
C GLN A 545 7.81 3.49 -14.52
N THR A 546 8.27 4.74 -14.43
CA THR A 546 9.65 5.09 -14.03
C THR A 546 9.70 5.83 -12.70
N TYR A 547 8.56 5.96 -12.03
CA TYR A 547 8.42 6.63 -10.75
C TYR A 547 8.20 5.60 -9.66
N ASP A 548 9.02 5.65 -8.62
CA ASP A 548 8.85 4.85 -7.42
C ASP A 548 7.75 5.47 -6.55
N GLY A 549 6.64 4.74 -6.42
CA GLY A 549 5.51 5.13 -5.58
C GLY A 549 5.69 4.66 -4.14
N ALA A 550 4.66 4.02 -3.58
CA ALA A 550 4.75 3.37 -2.27
C ALA A 550 5.73 2.18 -2.29
N ALA A 551 5.84 1.50 -3.44
CA ALA A 551 6.82 0.47 -3.74
C ALA A 551 7.70 0.90 -4.93
N PRO A 552 8.93 0.37 -5.06
CA PRO A 552 9.77 0.65 -6.22
C PRO A 552 9.11 0.13 -7.50
N SER A 553 9.25 0.85 -8.60
CA SER A 553 8.78 0.40 -9.91
C SER A 553 9.63 -0.77 -10.41
N GLY A 554 9.06 -1.65 -11.23
CA GLY A 554 9.82 -2.71 -11.87
C GLY A 554 10.86 -2.24 -12.91
N ASN A 555 10.89 -0.95 -13.26
CA ASN A 555 12.02 -0.38 -14.01
C ASN A 555 13.22 -0.03 -13.10
N SER A 556 12.98 0.18 -11.81
CA SER A 556 14.00 0.56 -10.82
C SER A 556 14.72 -0.65 -10.20
N VAL A 557 14.09 -1.83 -10.25
CA VAL A 557 14.57 -3.12 -9.70
C VAL A 557 15.07 -4.00 -10.82
#